data_AF-A0A654LYL7-F1
#
_entry.id   AF-A0A654LYL7-F1
#
_cell.length_a   1.000
_cell.length_b   1.000
_cell.length_c   1.000
_cell.angle_alpha   90.00
_cell.angle_beta   90.00
_cell.angle_gamma   90.00
#
_symmetry.space_group_name_H-M   'P 1'
#
loop_
_entity.id
_entity.type
_entity.pdbx_description
1 polymer ?
#
loop_
_entity_poly.entity_id
_entity_poly.type
_entity_poly.pdbx_seq_one_letter_code
_entity_poly.pdbx_strand_id
1 'polypeptide(L)' 'MTKVELKCTENGPIMVMVDGKTFTVLCRCGGSKNKPYCDGTHARIGFKAESREIQIL' A
#
# COMPACT_ATOMS: atom_id res chain seq x y z
N MET A 1 -1.32 -4.98 -23.06
CA MET A 1 -0.32 -5.28 -22.01
C MET A 1 -0.87 -4.67 -20.73
N THR A 2 -1.06 -5.47 -19.68
CA THR A 2 -1.64 -5.00 -18.41
C THR A 2 -0.61 -4.17 -17.66
N LYS A 3 -0.98 -2.96 -17.23
CA LYS A 3 -0.10 -2.05 -16.48
C LYS A 3 -0.25 -2.31 -14.99
N VAL A 4 0.85 -2.63 -14.31
CA VAL A 4 0.85 -2.91 -12.87
C VAL A 4 1.71 -1.88 -12.13
N GLU A 5 1.09 -1.16 -11.21
CA GLU A 5 1.72 -0.06 -10.49
C GLU A 5 1.61 -0.28 -8.98
N LEU A 6 2.73 -0.09 -8.28
CA LEU A 6 2.75 -0.08 -6.82
C LEU A 6 2.98 1.35 -6.32
N LYS A 7 2.09 1.80 -5.44
CA LYS A 7 2.21 3.10 -4.78
C LYS A 7 2.28 2.94 -3.27
N CYS A 8 3.46 3.17 -2.72
CA CYS A 8 3.65 3.38 -1.29
C CYS A 8 3.10 4.75 -0.90
N THR A 9 2.02 4.79 -0.12
CA THR A 9 1.42 6.05 0.35
C THR A 9 2.13 6.59 1.58
N GLU A 10 2.21 7.91 1.72
CA GLU A 10 2.84 8.54 2.89
C GLU A 10 2.16 8.05 4.18
N ASN A 11 2.96 7.53 5.13
CA ASN A 11 2.50 6.99 6.41
C ASN A 11 1.43 5.88 6.31
N GLY A 12 1.22 5.33 5.11
CA GLY A 12 0.10 4.45 4.79
C GLY A 12 0.51 3.14 4.13
N PRO A 13 -0.46 2.41 3.56
CA PRO A 13 -0.23 1.12 2.91
C PRO A 13 0.44 1.24 1.55
N ILE A 14 0.71 0.07 0.96
CA ILE A 14 1.06 -0.08 -0.45
C ILE A 14 -0.25 -0.26 -1.22
N MET A 15 -0.54 0.61 -2.19
CA MET A 15 -1.62 0.44 -3.15
C MET A 15 -1.11 -0.37 -4.34
N VAL A 16 -1.79 -1.47 -4.63
CA VAL A 16 -1.57 -2.27 -5.84
C VAL A 16 -2.62 -1.85 -6.85
N MET A 17 -2.17 -1.29 -7.98
CA MET A 17 -3.06 -0.84 -9.05
C MET A 17 -2.84 -1.68 -10.31
N VAL A 18 -3.95 -2.05 -10.95
CA VAL A 18 -3.97 -2.77 -12.22
C VAL A 18 -4.81 -1.96 -13.19
N ASP A 19 -4.21 -1.53 -14.29
CA ASP A 19 -4.85 -0.69 -15.32
C ASP A 19 -5.54 0.56 -14.72
N GLY A 20 -4.86 1.22 -13.78
CA GLY A 20 -5.33 2.46 -13.12
C GLY A 20 -6.40 2.26 -12.04
N LYS A 21 -6.80 1.03 -11.74
CA LYS A 21 -7.77 0.71 -10.67
C LYS A 21 -7.07 0.10 -9.47
N THR A 22 -7.49 0.49 -8.27
CA THR A 22 -7.04 -0.16 -7.03
C THR A 22 -7.51 -1.61 -7.02
N PHE A 23 -6.54 -2.53 -7.08
CA PHE A 23 -6.79 -3.96 -6.94
C PHE A 23 -6.81 -4.37 -5.47
N THR A 24 -5.81 -3.93 -4.70
CA THR A 24 -5.76 -4.18 -3.26
C THR A 24 -4.84 -3.19 -2.53
N VAL A 25 -4.88 -3.23 -1.19
CA VAL A 25 -3.98 -2.46 -0.33
C VAL A 25 -3.28 -3.37 0.67
N LEU A 26 -1.95 -3.35 0.64
CA LEU A 26 -1.11 -4.22 1.45
C LEU A 26 -0.53 -3.46 2.65
N CYS A 27 -0.47 -4.15 3.79
CA CYS A 27 0.15 -3.64 5.00
C CYS A 27 1.67 -3.59 4.83
N ARG A 28 2.25 -2.43 5.14
CA ARG A 28 3.71 -2.26 5.29
C ARG A 28 4.13 -1.75 6.67
N CYS A 29 3.17 -1.41 7.54
CA CYS A 29 3.45 -0.88 8.88
C CYS A 29 3.69 -1.97 9.94
N GLY A 30 3.48 -3.25 9.61
CA GLY A 30 3.59 -4.35 10.57
C GLY A 30 2.46 -4.46 11.60
N GLY A 31 1.55 -3.47 11.71
CA GLY A 31 0.49 -3.44 12.72
C GLY A 31 -0.84 -4.10 12.36
N SER A 32 -1.11 -4.41 11.09
CA SER A 32 -2.42 -4.94 10.66
C SER A 32 -2.78 -6.27 11.33
N LYS A 33 -4.02 -6.45 11.75
CA LYS A 33 -4.56 -7.73 12.23
C LYS A 33 -5.07 -8.62 11.08
N ASN A 34 -5.23 -8.05 9.90
CA ASN A 34 -5.69 -8.75 8.69
C ASN A 34 -4.56 -8.90 7.65
N LYS A 35 -3.37 -9.34 8.08
CA LYS A 35 -2.23 -9.47 7.16
C LYS A 35 -2.54 -10.49 6.05
N PRO A 36 -2.05 -10.26 4.81
CA PRO A 36 -1.13 -9.19 4.39
C PRO A 36 -1.81 -7.83 4.09
N TYR A 37 -3.14 -7.73 4.23
CA TYR A 37 -3.90 -6.53 3.87
C TYR A 37 -3.77 -5.43 4.91
N CYS A 38 -3.94 -4.18 4.46
CA CYS A 38 -4.05 -3.04 5.35
C CYS A 38 -5.45 -2.96 5.98
N ASP A 39 -5.51 -2.76 7.29
CA ASP A 39 -6.74 -2.59 8.08
C ASP A 39 -6.84 -1.20 8.77
N GLY A 40 -6.01 -0.24 8.33
CA GLY A 40 -5.93 1.10 8.90
C GLY A 40 -5.08 1.22 10.17
N THR A 41 -4.51 0.15 10.72
CA THR A 41 -3.73 0.20 11.97
C THR A 41 -2.53 1.15 11.91
N HIS A 42 -1.95 1.37 10.72
CA HIS A 42 -0.83 2.32 10.52
C HIS A 42 -1.10 3.72 11.11
N ALA A 43 -2.34 4.22 10.98
CA ALA A 43 -2.72 5.52 11.52
C ALA A 43 -2.75 5.53 13.06
N ARG A 44 -3.22 4.44 13.67
CA ARG A 44 -3.32 4.30 15.14
C ARG A 44 -1.96 4.15 15.82
N ILE A 45 -1.01 3.48 15.17
CA ILE A 45 0.34 3.25 15.73
C ILE A 45 1.34 4.35 15.34
N GLY A 46 0.90 5.39 14.63
CA GLY A 46 1.77 6.50 14.23
C GLY A 46 2.88 6.07 13.27
N PHE A 47 2.62 5.11 12.37
CA PHE A 47 3.61 4.66 11.39
C PHE A 47 4.09 5.84 10.53
N LYS A 48 5.41 5.99 10.39
CA LYS A 48 6.04 7.03 9.57
C LYS A 48 6.86 6.42 8.45
N ALA A 49 6.53 6.79 7.22
CA ALA A 49 7.28 6.39 6.03
C ALA A 49 6.94 7.29 4.85
N GLU A 50 7.96 7.60 4.06
CA GLU A 50 7.81 8.39 2.83
C GLU A 50 6.94 7.69 1.78
N SER A 51 6.35 8.51 0.91
CA SER A 51 5.65 8.02 -0.28
C SER A 51 6.64 7.63 -1.38
N ARG A 52 6.32 6.62 -2.17
CA ARG A 52 7.11 6.20 -3.34
C ARG A 52 6.23 5.51 -4.37
N GLU A 53 6.45 5.84 -5.63
CA GLU A 53 5.79 5.18 -6.76
C GLU A 53 6.81 4.28 -7.46
N ILE A 54 6.42 3.02 -7.70
CA ILE A 54 7.23 2.01 -8.39
C ILE A 54 6.39 1.50 -9.56
N GLN A 55 6.85 1.78 -10.78
CA GLN A 55 6.32 1.15 -11.98
C GLN A 55 7.05 -0.16 -12.18
N ILE A 56 6.32 -1.27 -12.16
CA ILE A 56 6.93 -2.60 -12.27
C ILE A 56 7.10 -2.95 -13.75
N LEU A 57 6.05 -2.78 -14.56
CA LEU A 57 6.02 -3.07 -16.00
C LEU A 57 4.91 -2.25 -16.70
#